data_AF-A0A1H3YTI8-F1
#
_entry.id   AF-A0A1H3YTI8-F1
#
_cell.length_a   1.000
_cell.length_b   1.000
_cell.length_c   1.000
_cell.angle_alpha   90.00
_cell.angle_beta   90.00
_cell.angle_gamma   90.00
#
_symmetry.space_group_name_H-M   'P 1'
#
loop_
_entity.id
_entity.type
_entity.pdbx_description
1 polymer ?
#
loop_
_entity_poly.entity_id
_entity_poly.type
_entity_poly.pdbx_seq_one_letter_code
_entity_poly.pdbx_strand_id
1 'polypeptide(L)'
;MAEFKRRTLKFSTGKQMTLYGNSISIGKTLEVGEGNIPNILALPMDPNAEQKIQNPQRLTLDEVMELADYMTGLWLQLKENIRKYGMESPKIFVGESGR
;
A
#
# COMPACT_ATOMS: atom_id res chain seq x y z
N MET A 1 -5.67 8.37 9.43
CA MET A 1 -4.37 7.90 8.93
C MET A 1 -4.42 6.39 8.92
N ALA A 2 -4.09 5.78 7.79
CA ALA A 2 -4.09 4.34 7.69
C ALA A 2 -3.03 3.74 8.62
N GLU A 3 -3.40 2.70 9.37
CA GLU A 3 -2.47 1.92 10.21
C GLU A 3 -2.36 0.51 9.63
N PHE A 4 -1.12 0.03 9.46
CA PHE A 4 -0.84 -1.34 9.06
C PHE A 4 -0.39 -2.16 10.26
N LYS A 5 -1.20 -3.13 10.67
CA LYS A 5 -0.88 -4.02 11.81
C LYS A 5 -1.35 -5.42 11.54
N ARG A 6 -0.47 -6.41 11.71
CA ARG A 6 -0.78 -7.84 11.55
C ARG A 6 -1.51 -8.16 10.22
N ARG A 7 -1.05 -7.55 9.12
CA ARG A 7 -1.66 -7.69 7.78
C ARG A 7 -3.03 -7.06 7.63
N THR A 8 -3.45 -6.19 8.54
CA THR A 8 -4.67 -5.41 8.41
C THR A 8 -4.32 -3.96 8.18
N LEU A 9 -4.83 -3.39 7.10
CA LEU A 9 -4.86 -1.95 6.89
C LEU A 9 -6.16 -1.41 7.48
N LYS A 10 -6.05 -0.52 8.47
CA LYS A 10 -7.18 0.13 9.11
C LYS A 10 -7.22 1.59 8.70
N PHE A 11 -8.32 2.03 8.13
CA PHE A 11 -8.54 3.42 7.71
C PHE A 11 -9.16 4.26 8.82
N SER A 12 -9.06 5.59 8.72
CA SER A 12 -9.69 6.49 9.69
C SER A 12 -11.22 6.39 9.71
N THR A 13 -11.82 5.97 8.59
CA THR A 13 -13.26 5.65 8.45
C THR A 13 -13.72 4.49 9.35
N GLY A 14 -12.78 3.77 9.98
CA GLY A 14 -13.05 2.57 10.76
C GLY A 14 -13.07 1.29 9.94
N LYS A 15 -13.05 1.40 8.60
CA LYS A 15 -12.96 0.26 7.71
C LYS A 15 -11.61 -0.45 7.86
N GLN A 16 -11.65 -1.76 7.72
CA GLN A 16 -10.47 -2.61 7.76
C GLN A 16 -10.41 -3.46 6.49
N MET A 17 -9.22 -3.54 5.92
CA MET A 17 -8.90 -4.39 4.79
C MET A 17 -7.81 -5.37 5.23
N THR A 18 -8.09 -6.66 5.13
CA THR A 18 -7.06 -7.68 5.37
C THR A 18 -6.24 -7.87 4.11
N LEU A 19 -4.95 -7.71 4.26
CA LEU A 19 -3.94 -7.99 3.26
C LEU A 19 -3.56 -9.48 3.30
N TYR A 20 -3.37 -10.05 2.13
CA TYR A 20 -2.96 -11.44 1.97
C TYR A 20 -1.45 -11.64 2.10
N GLY A 21 -0.67 -10.59 1.86
CA GLY A 21 0.76 -10.50 2.08
C GLY A 21 1.10 -9.46 3.13
N ASN A 22 2.38 -9.09 3.15
CA ASN A 22 2.94 -8.04 4.01
C ASN A 22 3.32 -6.79 3.21
N SER A 23 2.89 -6.67 1.95
CA SER A 23 3.37 -5.64 1.03
C SER A 23 2.28 -5.25 0.05
N ILE A 24 2.11 -3.94 -0.13
CA ILE A 24 1.29 -3.37 -1.21
C ILE A 24 2.24 -2.86 -2.28
N SER A 25 1.90 -3.09 -3.55
CA SER A 25 2.65 -2.60 -4.70
C SER A 25 1.80 -1.64 -5.53
N ILE A 26 2.45 -0.71 -6.22
CA ILE A 26 1.83 0.18 -7.20
C ILE A 26 2.54 0.04 -8.55
N GLY A 27 1.76 -0.17 -9.61
CA GLY A 27 2.26 -0.27 -10.99
C GLY A 27 2.51 1.10 -11.64
N LYS A 28 3.20 1.10 -12.79
CA LYS A 28 3.43 2.34 -13.57
C LYS A 28 2.15 2.99 -14.08
N THR A 29 1.11 2.17 -14.27
CA THR A 29 -0.24 2.55 -14.68
C THR A 29 -1.16 2.84 -13.49
N LEU A 30 -0.59 2.95 -12.29
CA LEU A 30 -1.24 3.34 -11.02
C LEU A 30 -2.21 2.31 -10.43
N GLU A 31 -2.19 1.06 -10.90
CA GLU A 31 -2.90 -0.01 -10.23
C GLU A 31 -2.21 -0.34 -8.91
N VAL A 32 -3.02 -0.56 -7.89
CA VAL A 32 -2.59 -0.94 -6.54
C VAL A 32 -2.94 -2.39 -6.33
N GLY A 33 -1.96 -3.21 -5.98
CA GLY A 33 -2.14 -4.65 -5.89
C GLY A 33 -1.27 -5.33 -4.85
N GLU A 34 -1.64 -6.58 -4.58
CA GLU A 34 -0.87 -7.53 -3.80
C GLU A 34 -0.44 -8.69 -4.71
N GLY A 35 0.79 -9.17 -4.54
CA GLY A 35 1.34 -10.23 -5.39
C GLY A 35 0.43 -11.46 -5.45
N ASN A 36 0.20 -11.97 -6.66
CA ASN A 36 -0.61 -13.16 -6.99
C ASN A 36 -2.11 -13.11 -6.62
N ILE A 37 -2.69 -11.93 -6.42
CA ILE A 37 -4.08 -11.75 -5.92
C ILE A 37 -4.76 -10.61 -6.68
N PRO A 38 -6.11 -10.55 -6.77
CA PRO A 38 -6.80 -9.44 -7.40
C PRO A 38 -6.39 -8.07 -6.83
N ASN A 39 -6.23 -7.09 -7.73
CA ASN A 39 -5.82 -5.74 -7.37
C ASN A 39 -6.79 -5.07 -6.37
N ILE A 40 -6.23 -4.24 -5.50
CA ILE A 40 -6.96 -3.38 -4.57
C ILE A 40 -7.70 -2.27 -5.35
N LEU A 41 -7.01 -1.68 -6.33
CA LEU A 41 -7.56 -0.65 -7.23
C LEU A 41 -6.90 -0.81 -8.61
N ALA A 42 -7.67 -0.97 -9.68
CA ALA A 42 -7.11 -1.14 -11.02
C ALA A 42 -8.06 -0.72 -12.14
N LEU A 43 -7.52 -0.61 -13.36
CA LEU A 43 -8.30 -0.62 -14.60
C LEU A 43 -8.12 -1.99 -15.28
N PRO A 44 -9.17 -2.60 -15.86
CA PRO A 44 -9.02 -3.80 -16.67
C PRO A 44 -8.05 -3.56 -17.83
N MET A 45 -7.11 -4.48 -18.04
CA MET A 45 -6.16 -4.41 -19.16
C MET A 45 -6.73 -5.00 -20.46
N ASP A 46 -7.94 -5.55 -20.44
CA ASP A 46 -8.57 -6.12 -21.63
C ASP A 46 -9.06 -4.98 -22.54
N PRO A 47 -8.53 -4.86 -23.78
CA PRO A 47 -8.92 -3.81 -24.71
C PRO A 47 -10.39 -3.88 -25.15
N ASN A 48 -11.06 -5.02 -24.93
CA ASN A 48 -12.49 -5.20 -25.21
C ASN A 48 -13.38 -5.07 -23.97
N ALA A 49 -12.78 -4.94 -22.77
CA ALA A 49 -13.56 -4.73 -21.56
C ALA A 49 -14.02 -3.28 -21.44
N GLU A 50 -15.19 -3.08 -20.86
CA GLU A 50 -15.62 -1.74 -20.44
C GLU A 50 -14.58 -1.15 -19.48
N GLN A 51 -14.12 0.07 -19.78
CA GLN A 51 -13.18 0.80 -18.95
C GLN A 51 -13.83 1.25 -17.64
N LYS A 52 -13.97 0.32 -16.71
CA LYS A 52 -14.55 0.54 -15.39
C LYS A 52 -13.52 0.26 -14.32
N ILE A 53 -13.36 1.20 -13.40
CA ILE A 53 -12.46 1.06 -12.25
C ILE A 53 -12.85 -0.19 -11.45
N GLN A 54 -11.89 -1.08 -11.26
CA GLN A 54 -11.99 -2.22 -10.35
C GLN A 54 -11.59 -1.77 -8.95
N ASN A 55 -12.57 -1.80 -8.04
CA ASN A 55 -12.40 -1.47 -6.63
C ASN A 55 -13.16 -2.52 -5.79
N PRO A 56 -12.67 -3.78 -5.74
CA PRO A 56 -13.39 -4.89 -5.09
C PRO A 56 -13.63 -4.64 -3.60
N GLN A 57 -12.73 -3.91 -2.94
CA GLN A 57 -12.83 -3.55 -1.52
C GLN A 57 -13.72 -2.32 -1.29
N ARG A 58 -14.29 -1.72 -2.35
CA ARG A 58 -15.16 -0.53 -2.31
C ARG A 58 -14.55 0.62 -1.52
N LEU A 59 -13.25 0.85 -1.69
CA LEU A 59 -12.56 1.94 -1.01
C LEU A 59 -13.17 3.29 -1.39
N THR A 60 -13.35 4.16 -0.41
CA THR A 60 -13.76 5.56 -0.65
C THR A 60 -12.58 6.39 -1.15
N LEU A 61 -12.85 7.62 -1.61
CA LEU A 61 -11.80 8.58 -1.96
C LEU A 61 -10.82 8.76 -0.80
N ASP A 62 -11.32 9.05 0.40
CA ASP A 62 -10.49 9.29 1.58
C ASP A 62 -9.64 8.06 1.93
N GLU A 63 -10.19 6.84 1.80
CA GLU A 63 -9.46 5.60 2.05
C GLU A 63 -8.32 5.39 1.05
N VAL A 64 -8.54 5.70 -0.23
CA VAL A 64 -7.47 5.64 -1.25
C VAL A 64 -6.39 6.69 -0.99
N MET A 65 -6.79 7.91 -0.61
CA MET A 65 -5.84 8.97 -0.25
C MET A 65 -5.02 8.60 1.00
N GLU A 66 -5.65 8.05 2.03
CA GLU A 66 -4.96 7.56 3.23
C GLU A 66 -3.98 6.43 2.93
N LEU A 67 -4.34 5.52 2.02
CA LEU A 67 -3.42 4.47 1.55
C LEU A 67 -2.22 5.07 0.83
N ALA A 68 -2.44 6.05 -0.07
CA ALA A 68 -1.36 6.72 -0.80
C ALA A 68 -0.40 7.47 0.14
N ASP A 69 -0.94 8.19 1.13
CA ASP A 69 -0.16 8.90 2.14
C ASP A 69 0.67 7.92 2.97
N TYR A 70 0.08 6.80 3.40
CA TYR A 70 0.78 5.75 4.13
C TYR A 70 1.95 5.17 3.33
N MET A 71 1.73 4.82 2.06
CA MET A 71 2.78 4.28 1.19
C MET A 71 3.90 5.30 0.92
N THR A 72 3.55 6.58 0.78
CA THR A 72 4.53 7.67 0.67
C THR A 72 5.35 7.81 1.94
N GLY A 73 4.72 7.71 3.11
CA GLY A 73 5.38 7.68 4.41
C GLY A 73 6.42 6.56 4.52
N LEU A 74 6.11 5.34 4.06
CA LEU A 74 7.06 4.23 4.03
C LEU A 74 8.30 4.54 3.17
N TRP A 75 8.12 5.15 1.99
CA TRP A 75 9.24 5.57 1.14
C TRP A 75 10.08 6.66 1.78
N LEU A 76 9.47 7.60 2.51
CA LEU A 76 10.21 8.62 3.26
C LEU A 76 11.06 8.00 4.37
N GLN A 77 10.47 7.13 5.19
CA GLN A 77 11.16 6.41 6.26
C GLN A 77 12.34 5.58 5.72
N LEU A 78 12.14 4.87 4.61
CA LEU A 78 13.21 4.10 3.96
C LEU A 78 14.38 5.02 3.55
N LYS A 79 14.08 6.14 2.87
CA LYS A 79 15.11 7.11 2.45
C LYS A 79 15.86 7.69 3.65
N GLU A 80 15.16 8.02 4.74
CA GLU A 80 15.77 8.55 5.95
C GLU A 80 16.68 7.52 6.62
N ASN A 81 16.23 6.28 6.75
CA ASN A 81 17.01 5.21 7.33
C ASN A 81 18.27 4.89 6.50
N ILE A 82 18.17 4.89 5.16
CA ILE A 82 19.32 4.73 4.27
C ILE A 82 20.33 5.89 4.45
N ARG A 83 19.85 7.14 4.53
CA ARG A 83 20.73 8.29 4.77
C ARG A 83 21.44 8.21 6.12
N LYS A 84 20.76 7.69 7.14
CA LYS A 84 21.27 7.60 8.51
C LYS A 84 22.25 6.44 8.71
N TYR A 85 21.98 5.28 8.11
CA TYR A 85 22.69 4.04 8.41
C TYR A 85 23.51 3.48 7.25
N GLY A 86 23.35 3.99 6.02
CA GLY A 86 23.95 3.44 4.80
C GLY A 86 23.25 2.19 4.28
N MET A 87 23.51 1.83 3.02
CA MET A 87 22.82 0.75 2.28
C MET A 87 23.08 -0.68 2.80
N GLU A 88 24.18 -0.89 3.52
CA GLU A 88 24.60 -2.21 3.99
C GLU A 88 24.08 -2.53 5.40
N SER A 89 23.49 -1.55 6.09
CA SER A 89 23.07 -1.71 7.47
C SER A 89 21.67 -2.34 7.58
N PRO A 90 21.49 -3.45 8.30
CA PRO A 90 20.15 -4.02 8.54
C PRO A 90 19.24 -3.08 9.34
N LYS A 91 19.79 -2.03 9.97
CA LYS A 91 19.01 -0.98 10.66
C LYS A 91 18.11 -0.19 9.72
N ILE A 92 18.30 -0.31 8.40
CA ILE A 92 17.39 0.27 7.41
C ILE A 92 15.93 -0.16 7.61
N PHE A 93 15.73 -1.40 8.05
CA PHE A 93 14.41 -2.04 8.14
C PHE A 93 13.81 -2.03 9.55
N VAL A 94 14.43 -1.34 10.51
CA VAL A 94 13.91 -1.21 11.88
C VAL A 94 13.06 0.05 11.95
N GLY A 95 11.74 -0.10 11.82
CA GLY A 95 10.80 1.01 12.03
C GLY A 95 10.59 1.29 13.52
N GLU A 96 10.12 2.50 13.85
CA GLU A 96 9.67 2.85 15.22
C GLU A 96 8.50 1.97 15.72
N SER A 97 7.88 1.19 14.82
CA SER A 97 6.73 0.31 15.10
C SER A 97 7.07 -1.19 15.08
N GLY A 98 8.22 -1.59 15.63
CA GLY A 98 8.37 -2.91 16.26
C GLY A 98 9.44 -3.84 15.70
N ARG A 99 10.36 -4.22 16.59
CA ARG A 99 10.44 -5.61 17.04
C ARG A 99 9.67 -5.73 18.34
#